data_AF-A0A6B3N1D8-F1
#
_entry.id   AF-A0A6B3N1D8-F1
#
_cell.length_a   1.000
_cell.length_b   1.000
_cell.length_c   1.000
_cell.angle_alpha   90.00
_cell.angle_beta   90.00
_cell.angle_gamma   90.00
#
_symmetry.space_group_name_H-M   'P 1'
#
loop_
_entity.id
_entity.type
_entity.pdbx_description
1 polymer ?
#
loop_
_entity_poly.entity_id
_entity_poly.type
_entity_poly.pdbx_seq_one_letter_code
_entity_poly.pdbx_strand_id
1 'polypeptide(L)'
;MAMGVAFPRSSWGQSIIAQQPSSPGSERAEDLSLAEASQLNQQAIELYELGKYSEAIPLAERALEIRREVLGEEHPDVASSLNNLAFIYESLGKYAEAELLHQQALALRKKLLGQDHPDVATSLNNLAFIYKSQGRYVDILTVLEERRFLTDHRGVLPFA
;
A
#
# COMPACT_ATOMS: atom_id res chain seq x y z
N MET A 1 58.64 20.25 24.85
CA MET A 1 58.27 21.05 23.66
C MET A 1 57.91 20.04 22.57
N ALA A 2 56.67 19.54 22.46
CA ALA A 2 55.40 20.14 22.02
C ALA A 2 55.27 20.25 20.48
N MET A 3 54.08 19.82 19.99
CA MET A 3 53.51 19.90 18.63
C MET A 3 53.97 18.78 17.67
N GLY A 4 53.13 17.98 16.98
CA GLY A 4 51.67 17.98 16.80
C GLY A 4 51.34 17.63 15.33
N VAL A 5 50.38 16.70 15.11
CA VAL A 5 49.36 16.61 14.02
C VAL A 5 49.82 16.64 12.53
N ALA A 6 49.14 16.06 11.54
CA ALA A 6 47.93 15.26 11.40
C ALA A 6 47.98 14.62 10.00
N PHE A 7 47.44 13.40 9.86
CA PHE A 7 47.09 12.86 8.54
C PHE A 7 45.86 13.60 8.00
N PRO A 8 45.83 14.01 6.71
CA PRO A 8 44.69 14.71 6.15
C PRO A 8 43.49 13.76 6.02
N ARG A 9 42.38 14.17 6.65
CA ARG A 9 41.02 13.66 6.44
C ARG A 9 40.49 14.11 5.07
N SER A 10 39.82 13.17 4.40
CA SER A 10 38.62 13.33 3.57
C SER A 10 38.61 14.36 2.42
N SER A 11 38.49 13.85 1.19
CA SER A 11 37.70 14.48 0.13
C SER A 11 36.61 13.51 -0.32
N TRP A 12 35.65 13.22 0.56
CA TRP A 12 34.37 12.64 0.16
C TRP A 12 33.47 13.81 -0.24
N GLY A 13 33.51 14.15 -1.51
CA GLY A 13 32.54 15.01 -2.16
C GLY A 13 31.66 14.15 -3.06
N GLN A 14 30.36 14.44 -3.00
CA GLN A 14 29.28 13.94 -3.85
C GLN A 14 28.50 12.74 -3.28
N SER A 15 27.44 13.14 -2.57
CA SER A 15 26.24 12.41 -2.23
C SER A 15 25.65 11.68 -3.44
N ILE A 16 26.00 10.41 -3.59
CA ILE A 16 25.08 9.42 -4.12
C ILE A 16 24.68 8.60 -2.91
N ILE A 17 23.37 8.51 -2.65
CA ILE A 17 22.81 7.56 -1.69
C ILE A 17 23.07 6.18 -2.28
N ALA A 18 24.31 5.71 -2.15
CA ALA A 18 24.66 4.33 -2.39
C ALA A 18 24.04 3.58 -1.22
N GLN A 19 22.90 2.91 -1.48
CA GLN A 19 22.45 1.82 -0.64
C GLN A 19 23.67 0.90 -0.49
N GLN A 20 24.21 0.83 0.72
CA GLN A 20 25.27 -0.12 1.01
C GLN A 20 24.70 -1.51 0.70
N PRO A 21 25.46 -2.39 0.02
CA PRO A 21 24.99 -3.76 -0.19
C PRO A 21 24.69 -4.39 1.16
N SER A 22 23.44 -4.81 1.34
CA SER A 22 22.93 -5.51 2.51
C SER A 22 23.85 -6.69 2.85
N SER A 23 24.09 -6.93 4.14
CA SER A 23 24.84 -8.12 4.54
C SER A 23 23.99 -9.37 4.23
N PRO A 24 24.57 -10.50 3.77
CA PRO A 24 23.80 -11.72 3.45
C PRO A 24 22.95 -12.27 4.60
N GLY A 25 23.24 -11.86 5.85
CA GLY A 25 22.42 -12.16 7.02
C GLY A 25 21.17 -11.28 7.17
N SER A 26 21.19 -10.03 6.69
CA SER A 26 20.00 -9.15 6.74
C SER A 26 19.00 -9.50 5.64
N GLU A 27 19.47 -9.79 4.41
CA GLU A 27 18.60 -10.24 3.32
C GLU A 27 17.84 -11.52 3.70
N ARG A 28 18.52 -12.49 4.33
CA ARG A 28 17.86 -13.70 4.84
C ARG A 28 16.82 -13.43 5.92
N ALA A 29 17.03 -12.42 6.77
CA ALA A 29 16.08 -12.06 7.81
C ALA A 29 14.84 -11.37 7.20
N GLU A 30 15.05 -10.47 6.24
CA GLU A 30 14.01 -9.80 5.47
C GLU A 30 13.15 -10.82 4.71
N ASP A 31 13.77 -11.78 4.02
CA ASP A 31 13.07 -12.85 3.31
C ASP A 31 12.19 -13.70 4.26
N LEU A 32 12.70 -14.03 5.46
CA LEU A 32 11.94 -14.77 6.46
C LEU A 32 10.76 -13.96 6.99
N SER A 33 10.94 -12.65 7.23
CA SER A 33 9.86 -11.76 7.63
C SER A 33 8.80 -11.62 6.53
N LEU A 34 9.18 -11.51 5.26
CA LEU A 34 8.22 -11.48 4.15
C LEU A 34 7.47 -12.80 3.97
N ALA A 35 8.14 -13.92 4.22
CA ALA A 35 7.50 -15.23 4.27
C ALA A 35 6.46 -15.32 5.40
N GLU A 36 6.79 -14.81 6.59
CA GLU A 36 5.85 -14.69 7.72
C GLU A 36 4.64 -13.83 7.34
N ALA A 37 4.85 -12.65 6.76
CA ALA A 37 3.77 -11.76 6.32
C ALA A 37 2.84 -12.44 5.31
N SER A 38 3.41 -13.21 4.38
CA SER A 38 2.66 -13.94 3.37
C SER A 38 1.84 -15.08 3.98
N GLN A 39 2.42 -15.80 4.95
CA GLN A 39 1.72 -16.83 5.72
C GLN A 39 0.55 -16.25 6.53
N LEU A 40 0.78 -15.13 7.23
CA LEU A 40 -0.27 -14.44 7.99
C LEU A 40 -1.40 -13.96 7.09
N ASN A 41 -1.09 -13.40 5.93
CA ASN A 41 -2.09 -13.00 4.94
C ASN A 41 -2.89 -14.21 4.43
N GLN A 42 -2.24 -15.36 4.19
CA GLN A 42 -2.93 -16.58 3.78
C GLN A 42 -3.91 -17.07 4.86
N GLN A 43 -3.48 -17.09 6.13
CA GLN A 43 -4.36 -17.45 7.25
C GLN A 43 -5.52 -16.47 7.43
N ALA A 44 -5.27 -15.16 7.22
CA ALA A 44 -6.34 -14.16 7.24
C ALA A 44 -7.39 -14.42 6.15
N ILE A 45 -6.97 -14.81 4.95
CA ILE A 45 -7.87 -15.19 3.85
C ILE A 45 -8.68 -16.44 4.21
N GLU A 46 -8.05 -17.47 4.78
CA GLU A 46 -8.76 -18.69 5.21
C GLU A 46 -9.83 -18.37 6.28
N LEU A 47 -9.49 -17.55 7.27
CA LEU A 47 -10.46 -17.09 8.27
C LEU A 47 -11.57 -16.25 7.65
N TYR A 48 -11.25 -15.42 6.66
CA TYR A 48 -12.24 -14.65 5.90
C TYR A 48 -13.23 -15.58 5.18
N GLU A 49 -12.74 -16.61 4.48
CA GLU A 49 -13.59 -17.59 3.80
C GLU A 49 -14.50 -18.37 4.75
N LEU A 50 -14.05 -18.59 5.99
CA LEU A 50 -14.85 -19.19 7.06
C LEU A 50 -15.82 -18.20 7.75
N GLY A 51 -15.85 -16.94 7.34
CA GLY A 51 -16.68 -15.89 7.95
C GLY A 51 -16.17 -15.41 9.32
N LYS A 52 -14.94 -15.77 9.70
CA LYS A 52 -14.30 -15.42 10.98
C LYS A 52 -13.52 -14.10 10.88
N TYR A 53 -14.19 -13.06 10.43
CA TYR A 53 -13.54 -11.78 10.09
C TYR A 53 -12.80 -11.13 11.27
N SER A 54 -13.35 -11.20 12.49
CA SER A 54 -12.69 -10.66 13.68
C SER A 54 -11.38 -11.36 14.03
N GLU A 55 -11.25 -12.65 13.71
CA GLU A 55 -9.99 -13.40 13.88
C GLU A 55 -9.00 -13.07 12.76
N ALA A 56 -9.49 -12.71 11.56
CA ALA A 56 -8.65 -12.39 10.40
C ALA A 56 -7.96 -11.01 10.50
N ILE A 57 -8.61 -10.01 11.13
CA ILE A 57 -8.08 -8.64 11.29
C ILE A 57 -6.65 -8.63 11.86
N PRO A 58 -6.36 -9.18 13.05
CA PRO A 58 -5.03 -9.06 13.64
C PRO A 58 -3.94 -9.73 12.79
N LEU A 59 -4.27 -10.78 12.03
CA LEU A 59 -3.33 -11.43 11.11
C LEU A 59 -3.03 -10.53 9.90
N ALA A 60 -4.06 -9.91 9.32
CA ALA A 60 -3.90 -8.99 8.20
C ALA A 60 -3.17 -7.69 8.61
N GLU A 61 -3.43 -7.17 9.82
CA GLU A 61 -2.70 -6.03 10.39
C GLU A 61 -1.22 -6.36 10.60
N ARG A 62 -0.92 -7.53 11.16
CA ARG A 62 0.47 -7.95 11.37
C ARG A 62 1.21 -8.17 10.05
N ALA A 63 0.54 -8.76 9.05
CA ALA A 63 1.11 -8.92 7.71
C ALA A 63 1.40 -7.55 7.04
N LEU A 64 0.52 -6.57 7.24
CA LEU A 64 0.72 -5.20 6.74
C LEU A 64 1.91 -4.51 7.43
N GLU A 65 2.02 -4.63 8.75
CA GLU A 65 3.12 -4.05 9.52
C GLU A 65 4.48 -4.60 9.06
N ILE A 66 4.61 -5.93 8.94
CA ILE A 66 5.85 -6.55 8.48
C ILE A 66 6.21 -6.08 7.06
N ARG A 67 5.23 -6.01 6.15
CA ARG A 67 5.48 -5.52 4.77
C ARG A 67 5.93 -4.05 4.76
N ARG A 68 5.38 -3.20 5.64
CA ARG A 68 5.83 -1.81 5.79
C ARG A 68 7.25 -1.71 6.33
N GLU A 69 7.59 -2.52 7.33
CA GLU A 69 8.92 -2.51 7.94
C GLU A 69 10.00 -2.99 6.96
N VAL A 70 9.71 -4.03 6.17
CA VAL A 70 10.70 -4.65 5.28
C VAL A 70 10.77 -3.97 3.91
N LEU A 71 9.62 -3.66 3.30
CA LEU A 71 9.55 -3.14 1.92
C LEU A 71 9.42 -1.61 1.87
N GLY A 72 9.11 -0.98 3.00
CA GLY A 72 8.73 0.42 3.08
C GLY A 72 7.25 0.66 2.77
N GLU A 73 6.77 1.85 3.13
CA GLU A 73 5.38 2.28 2.93
C GLU A 73 4.96 2.34 1.45
N GLU A 74 5.92 2.53 0.55
CA GLU A 74 5.70 2.76 -0.88
C GLU A 74 5.94 1.50 -1.71
N HIS A 75 5.33 0.38 -1.29
CA HIS A 75 5.43 -0.89 -2.00
C HIS A 75 4.06 -1.42 -2.47
N PRO A 76 3.96 -2.03 -3.67
CA PRO A 76 2.69 -2.62 -4.16
C PRO A 76 2.08 -3.67 -3.21
N ASP A 77 2.92 -4.42 -2.48
CA ASP A 77 2.44 -5.40 -1.50
C ASP A 77 1.81 -4.75 -0.26
N VAL A 78 2.26 -3.56 0.11
CA VAL A 78 1.62 -2.76 1.17
C VAL A 78 0.24 -2.29 0.70
N ALA A 79 0.12 -1.82 -0.54
CA ALA A 79 -1.18 -1.47 -1.12
C ALA A 79 -2.13 -2.67 -1.20
N SER A 80 -1.60 -3.87 -1.50
CA SER A 80 -2.37 -5.11 -1.52
C SER A 80 -2.83 -5.53 -0.11
N SER A 81 -1.94 -5.45 0.89
CA SER A 81 -2.30 -5.69 2.30
C SER A 81 -3.38 -4.75 2.81
N LEU A 82 -3.26 -3.45 2.52
CA LEU A 82 -4.27 -2.44 2.89
C LEU A 82 -5.63 -2.79 2.29
N ASN A 83 -5.64 -3.18 1.01
CA ASN A 83 -6.87 -3.56 0.32
C ASN A 83 -7.51 -4.83 0.90
N ASN A 84 -6.70 -5.83 1.29
CA ASN A 84 -7.20 -7.06 1.91
C ASN A 84 -7.79 -6.77 3.29
N LEU A 85 -7.11 -5.97 4.11
CA LEU A 85 -7.62 -5.57 5.42
C LEU A 85 -8.93 -4.78 5.30
N ALA A 86 -9.05 -3.91 4.29
CA ALA A 86 -10.28 -3.18 4.00
C ALA A 86 -11.47 -4.10 3.72
N PHE A 87 -11.28 -5.16 2.93
CA PHE A 87 -12.34 -6.15 2.65
C PHE A 87 -12.80 -6.90 3.91
N ILE A 88 -11.89 -7.19 4.84
CA ILE A 88 -12.25 -7.82 6.12
C ILE A 88 -13.13 -6.87 6.94
N TYR A 89 -12.80 -5.59 6.99
CA TYR A 89 -13.63 -4.58 7.68
C TYR A 89 -14.98 -4.37 7.01
N GLU A 90 -15.03 -4.36 5.67
CA GLU A 90 -16.28 -4.30 4.91
C GLU A 90 -17.23 -5.45 5.31
N SER A 91 -16.69 -6.66 5.41
CA SER A 91 -17.47 -7.85 5.79
C SER A 91 -18.00 -7.81 7.22
N LEU A 92 -17.39 -6.99 8.09
CA LEU A 92 -17.89 -6.70 9.44
C LEU A 92 -18.86 -5.50 9.50
N GLY A 93 -19.12 -4.84 8.37
CA GLY A 93 -19.91 -3.61 8.30
C GLY A 93 -19.18 -2.37 8.83
N LYS A 94 -17.87 -2.45 9.04
CA LYS A 94 -17.00 -1.37 9.52
C LYS A 94 -16.53 -0.50 8.34
N TYR A 95 -17.49 0.17 7.72
CA TYR A 95 -17.25 0.88 6.46
C TYR A 95 -16.33 2.10 6.58
N ALA A 96 -16.23 2.72 7.75
CA ALA A 96 -15.35 3.88 7.94
C ALA A 96 -13.87 3.45 7.96
N GLU A 97 -13.58 2.34 8.66
CA GLU A 97 -12.25 1.73 8.68
C GLU A 97 -11.85 1.20 7.30
N ALA A 98 -12.78 0.55 6.60
CA ALA A 98 -12.55 0.07 5.22
C ALA A 98 -12.28 1.23 4.24
N GLU A 99 -13.02 2.34 4.34
CA GLU A 99 -12.82 3.53 3.51
C GLU A 99 -11.40 4.07 3.64
N LEU A 100 -10.93 4.27 4.87
CA LEU A 100 -9.60 4.82 5.14
C LEU A 100 -8.50 3.94 4.50
N LEU A 101 -8.63 2.62 4.62
CA LEU A 101 -7.67 1.67 4.06
C LEU A 101 -7.71 1.65 2.53
N HIS A 102 -8.90 1.68 1.93
CA HIS A 102 -9.01 1.77 0.47
C HIS A 102 -8.47 3.08 -0.09
N GLN A 103 -8.64 4.20 0.62
CA GLN A 103 -8.04 5.49 0.24
C GLN A 103 -6.51 5.44 0.28
N GLN A 104 -5.93 4.83 1.33
CA GLN A 104 -4.48 4.63 1.42
C GLN A 104 -3.96 3.75 0.27
N ALA A 105 -4.63 2.62 0.00
CA ALA A 105 -4.28 1.72 -1.10
C ALA A 105 -4.38 2.41 -2.47
N LEU A 106 -5.42 3.22 -2.70
CA LEU A 106 -5.61 4.01 -3.92
C LEU A 106 -4.48 5.03 -4.09
N ALA A 107 -4.13 5.77 -3.04
CA ALA A 107 -3.07 6.76 -3.08
C ALA A 107 -1.72 6.13 -3.44
N LEU A 108 -1.40 4.96 -2.83
CA LEU A 108 -0.20 4.20 -3.15
C LEU A 108 -0.21 3.69 -4.60
N ARG A 109 -1.32 3.08 -5.06
CA ARG A 109 -1.44 2.59 -6.45
C ARG A 109 -1.29 3.72 -7.46
N LYS A 110 -1.91 4.88 -7.24
CA LYS A 110 -1.73 6.08 -8.07
C LYS A 110 -0.27 6.53 -8.14
N LYS A 111 0.41 6.53 -7.00
CA LYS A 111 1.82 6.95 -6.90
C LYS A 111 2.76 5.96 -7.59
N LEU A 112 2.55 4.66 -7.42
CA LEU A 112 3.45 3.61 -7.89
C LEU A 112 3.23 3.24 -9.36
N LEU A 113 1.97 3.21 -9.79
CA LEU A 113 1.57 2.64 -11.09
C LEU A 113 1.09 3.71 -12.08
N GLY A 114 0.86 4.94 -11.61
CA GLY A 114 0.22 6.00 -12.38
C GLY A 114 -1.30 5.91 -12.36
N GLN A 115 -1.96 7.01 -12.76
CA GLN A 115 -3.41 7.14 -12.65
C GLN A 115 -4.17 6.15 -13.55
N ASP A 116 -3.65 5.84 -14.74
CA ASP A 116 -4.32 5.01 -15.75
C ASP A 116 -4.21 3.49 -15.50
N HIS A 117 -3.55 3.08 -14.41
CA HIS A 117 -3.35 1.66 -14.14
C HIS A 117 -4.68 0.96 -13.76
N PRO A 118 -4.96 -0.27 -14.23
CA PRO A 118 -6.17 -1.02 -13.89
C PRO A 118 -6.42 -1.18 -12.38
N ASP A 119 -5.36 -1.25 -11.58
CA ASP A 119 -5.46 -1.35 -10.12
C ASP A 119 -6.00 -0.06 -9.47
N VAL A 120 -5.75 1.11 -10.08
CA VAL A 120 -6.36 2.37 -9.65
C VAL A 120 -7.85 2.35 -9.91
N ALA A 121 -8.28 1.92 -11.11
CA ALA A 121 -9.69 1.77 -11.44
C ALA A 121 -10.41 0.76 -10.51
N THR A 122 -9.74 -0.35 -10.17
CA THR A 122 -10.26 -1.33 -9.20
C THR A 122 -10.41 -0.72 -7.82
N SER A 123 -9.44 0.06 -7.36
CA SER A 123 -9.50 0.74 -6.06
C SER A 123 -10.62 1.78 -5.99
N LEU A 124 -10.85 2.52 -7.08
CA LEU A 124 -11.96 3.46 -7.20
C LEU A 124 -13.33 2.75 -7.15
N ASN A 125 -13.44 1.57 -7.77
CA ASN A 125 -14.65 0.75 -7.68
C ASN A 125 -14.92 0.29 -6.23
N ASN A 126 -13.89 -0.13 -5.50
CA ASN A 126 -14.03 -0.55 -4.11
C ASN A 126 -14.50 0.64 -3.24
N LEU A 127 -13.94 1.83 -3.43
CA LEU A 127 -14.43 3.04 -2.74
C LEU A 127 -15.88 3.40 -3.10
N ALA A 128 -16.26 3.29 -4.38
CA ALA A 128 -17.64 3.52 -4.81
C ALA A 128 -18.62 2.57 -4.11
N PHE A 129 -18.22 1.31 -3.91
CA PHE A 129 -18.99 0.34 -3.15
C PHE A 129 -19.14 0.76 -1.68
N ILE A 130 -18.05 1.15 -1.02
CA ILE A 130 -18.09 1.63 0.36
C ILE A 130 -19.01 2.85 0.51
N TYR A 131 -18.91 3.83 -0.40
CA TYR A 131 -19.80 5.00 -0.38
C TYR A 131 -21.26 4.65 -0.58
N LYS A 132 -21.56 3.65 -1.43
CA LYS A 132 -22.92 3.13 -1.57
C LYS A 132 -23.42 2.52 -0.26
N SER A 133 -22.61 1.71 0.41
CA SER A 133 -22.95 1.09 1.70
C SER A 133 -23.15 2.13 2.81
N GLN A 134 -22.48 3.27 2.74
CA GLN A 134 -22.67 4.42 3.64
C GLN A 134 -23.80 5.38 3.20
N GLY A 135 -24.43 5.19 2.04
CA GLY A 135 -25.47 6.09 1.51
C GLY A 135 -24.95 7.44 0.98
N ARG A 136 -23.65 7.56 0.71
CA ARG A 136 -22.97 8.78 0.27
C ARG A 136 -22.92 8.91 -1.24
N TYR A 137 -24.06 9.22 -1.86
CA TYR A 137 -24.19 9.24 -3.32
C TYR A 137 -23.32 10.28 -4.03
N VAL A 138 -23.05 11.43 -3.40
CA VAL A 138 -22.17 12.47 -3.98
C VAL A 138 -20.75 11.93 -4.15
N ASP A 139 -20.23 11.22 -3.15
CA ASP A 139 -18.87 10.67 -3.19
C ASP A 139 -18.74 9.55 -4.22
N ILE A 140 -19.80 8.76 -4.44
CA ILE A 140 -19.86 7.77 -5.54
C ILE A 140 -19.66 8.45 -6.89
N LEU A 141 -20.38 9.54 -7.15
CA LEU A 141 -20.27 10.25 -8.42
C LEU A 141 -18.84 10.73 -8.65
N THR A 142 -18.23 11.34 -7.62
CA THR A 142 -16.83 11.79 -7.67
C THR A 142 -15.86 10.67 -8.07
N VAL A 143 -15.92 9.51 -7.40
CA VAL A 143 -14.98 8.41 -7.70
C VAL A 143 -15.27 7.72 -9.03
N LEU A 144 -16.54 7.68 -9.47
CA LEU A 144 -16.90 7.11 -10.77
C LEU A 144 -16.55 8.04 -11.93
N GLU A 145 -16.66 9.35 -11.74
CA GLU A 145 -16.18 10.36 -12.70
C GLU A 145 -14.67 10.26 -12.87
N GLU A 146 -13.93 10.15 -11.76
CA GLU A 146 -12.49 9.91 -11.80
C GLU A 146 -12.19 8.62 -12.56
N ARG A 147 -12.83 7.50 -12.21
CA ARG A 147 -12.63 6.21 -12.90
C ARG A 147 -12.95 6.29 -14.39
N ARG A 148 -14.03 6.98 -14.76
CA ARG A 148 -14.46 7.12 -16.15
C ARG A 148 -13.37 7.81 -16.97
N PHE A 149 -12.78 8.87 -16.43
CA PHE A 149 -11.68 9.59 -17.07
C PHE A 149 -10.48 8.68 -17.36
N LEU A 150 -10.17 7.74 -16.46
CA LEU A 150 -9.09 6.76 -16.65
C LEU A 150 -9.38 5.72 -17.75
N THR A 151 -10.65 5.31 -17.89
CA THR A 151 -11.02 4.26 -18.86
C THR A 151 -11.29 4.77 -20.27
N ASP A 152 -11.55 6.08 -20.43
CA ASP A 152 -11.98 6.68 -21.70
C ASP A 152 -10.81 7.46 -22.33
N HIS A 153 -9.78 6.75 -22.81
CA HIS A 153 -8.72 7.33 -23.64
C HIS A 153 -9.18 7.60 -25.09
N ARG A 154 -10.34 8.25 -25.30
CA ARG A 154 -10.76 8.78 -26.60
C ARG A 154 -10.90 10.29 -26.51
N GLY A 155 -9.89 10.97 -27.07
CA GLY A 155 -9.74 12.41 -27.07
C GLY A 155 -11.01 13.20 -27.39
N VAL A 156 -11.67 13.70 -26.35
CA VAL A 156 -12.51 14.88 -26.48
C VAL A 156 -11.68 16.02 -25.91
N LEU A 157 -11.09 16.80 -26.83
CA LEU A 157 -10.55 18.11 -26.51
C LEU A 157 -11.59 18.89 -25.69
N PRO A 158 -11.18 19.68 -24.68
CA PRO A 158 -12.11 20.52 -23.96
C PRO A 158 -12.82 21.43 -24.98
N PHE A 159 -14.15 21.44 -24.91
CA PHE A 159 -15.01 22.27 -25.76
C PHE A 159 -14.49 23.71 -25.75
N ALA A 160 -14.07 24.17 -26.94
CA ALA A 160 -13.90 25.58 -27.26
C ALA A 160 -15.23 26.17 -27.74
#